data_AF-A0A316G0H0-F1
#
_entry.id   AF-A0A316G0H0-F1
#
_cell.length_a   1.000
_cell.length_b   1.000
_cell.length_c   1.000
_cell.angle_alpha   90.00
_cell.angle_beta   90.00
_cell.angle_gamma   90.00
#
_symmetry.space_group_name_H-M   'P 1'
#
loop_
_entity.id
_entity.type
_entity.pdbx_description
1 polymer ?
#
loop_
_entity_poly.entity_id
_entity_poly.type
_entity_poly.pdbx_seq_one_letter_code
_entity_poly.pdbx_strand_id
1 'polypeptide(L)' 'MVTKRKPYKTFTKEFKLEAVRLMKESDRPAREIALELGVRRNQLYKWAEQLEDKGEAAFKGKGRPKK' A
#
# COMPACT_ATOMS: atom_id res chain seq x y z
N MET A 1 1.97 -31.17 4.78
CA MET A 1 3.03 -30.32 4.18
C MET A 1 2.83 -28.89 4.69
N VAL A 2 3.79 -28.30 5.41
CA VAL A 2 3.64 -26.94 5.95
C VAL A 2 4.19 -25.94 4.94
N THR A 3 3.31 -25.21 4.25
CA THR A 3 3.73 -24.15 3.31
C THR A 3 4.36 -22.99 4.09
N LYS A 4 5.68 -22.80 3.99
CA LYS A 4 6.37 -21.63 4.56
C LYS A 4 5.81 -20.35 3.92
N ARG A 5 5.37 -19.40 4.75
CA ARG A 5 4.84 -18.10 4.29
C ARG A 5 5.98 -17.27 3.71
N LYS A 6 5.78 -16.73 2.50
CA LYS A 6 6.74 -15.81 1.87
C LYS A 6 6.81 -14.52 2.71
N PRO A 7 8.02 -13.98 2.99
CA PRO A 7 8.15 -12.74 3.75
C PRO A 7 7.38 -11.60 3.07
N TYR A 8 6.72 -10.77 3.88
CA TYR A 8 5.98 -9.61 3.38
C TYR A 8 6.94 -8.57 2.82
N LYS A 9 6.68 -8.09 1.60
CA LYS A 9 7.37 -6.92 1.05
C LYS A 9 6.98 -5.68 1.85
N THR A 10 7.97 -4.96 2.34
CA THR A 10 7.80 -3.67 3.01
C THR A 10 8.07 -2.54 2.02
N PHE A 11 7.19 -1.54 2.02
CA PHE A 11 7.32 -0.33 1.21
C PHE A 11 7.41 0.89 2.12
N THR A 12 8.15 1.91 1.67
CA THR A 12 8.28 3.19 2.39
C THR A 12 6.96 3.94 2.39
N LYS A 13 6.80 4.90 3.32
CA LYS A 13 5.61 5.77 3.37
C LYS A 13 5.43 6.52 2.05
N GLU A 14 6.50 7.12 1.56
CA GLU A 14 6.51 7.91 0.31
C GLU A 14 6.06 7.07 -0.88
N PHE A 15 6.57 5.84 -1.00
CA PHE A 15 6.16 4.94 -2.07
C PHE A 15 4.66 4.64 -2.04
N LYS A 16 4.09 4.40 -0.86
CA LYS A 16 2.65 4.12 -0.73
C LYS A 16 1.79 5.33 -1.08
N LEU A 17 2.23 6.53 -0.67
CA LEU A 17 1.55 7.78 -0.99
C LEU A 17 1.54 8.02 -2.50
N GLU A 18 2.71 7.94 -3.14
CA GLU A 18 2.83 8.12 -4.58
C GLU A 18 2.05 7.05 -5.36
N ALA A 19 2.07 5.79 -4.91
CA ALA A 19 1.29 4.73 -5.53
C ALA A 19 -0.23 4.97 -5.47
N VAL A 20 -0.74 5.47 -4.34
CA VAL A 20 -2.15 5.82 -4.18
C VAL A 20 -2.50 7.08 -4.97
N ARG A 21 -1.62 8.08 -4.94
CA ARG A 21 -1.76 9.31 -5.71
C ARG A 21 -1.84 9.01 -7.20
N LEU A 22 -0.91 8.22 -7.73
CA LEU A 22 -0.91 7.75 -9.11
C LEU A 22 -2.19 6.99 -9.45
N MET A 23 -2.70 6.15 -8.54
CA MET A 23 -3.97 5.43 -8.75
C MET A 23 -5.18 6.37 -8.79
N LYS A 24 -5.18 7.46 -8.02
CA LYS A 24 -6.30 8.42 -7.95
C LYS A 24 -6.26 9.47 -9.06
N GLU A 25 -5.07 9.94 -9.43
CA GLU A 25 -4.88 10.97 -10.46
C GLU A 25 -4.80 10.39 -11.87
N SER A 26 -4.37 9.12 -12.02
CA SER A 26 -4.30 8.48 -13.32
C SER A 26 -5.64 7.84 -13.67
N ASP A 27 -6.12 8.07 -14.89
CA ASP A 27 -7.30 7.40 -15.47
C ASP A 27 -7.04 5.92 -15.80
N ARG A 28 -5.85 5.41 -15.45
CA ARG A 28 -5.41 4.04 -15.71
C ARG A 28 -6.02 3.07 -14.70
N PRO A 29 -6.34 1.83 -15.11
CA PRO A 29 -6.82 0.82 -14.19
C PRO A 29 -5.77 0.48 -13.14
N ALA A 30 -6.19 0.38 -11.87
CA ALA A 30 -5.32 0.03 -10.74
C ALA A 30 -4.54 -1.28 -10.93
N ARG A 31 -5.00 -2.17 -11.82
CA ARG A 31 -4.28 -3.39 -12.20
C ARG A 31 -2.97 -3.07 -12.94
N GLU A 32 -3.00 -2.15 -13.91
CA GLU A 32 -1.82 -1.79 -14.69
C GLU A 32 -0.80 -1.06 -13.83
N ILE A 33 -1.27 -0.09 -13.03
CA ILE A 33 -0.44 0.62 -12.05
C ILE A 33 0.21 -0.36 -11.07
N ALA A 34 -0.52 -1.37 -10.61
CA ALA A 34 0.03 -2.38 -9.72
C ALA A 34 1.12 -3.24 -10.39
N LEU A 35 0.94 -3.60 -11.66
CA LEU A 35 1.92 -4.36 -12.44
C LEU A 35 3.20 -3.53 -12.66
N GLU A 36 3.04 -2.27 -13.03
CA GLU A 36 4.15 -1.32 -13.23
C GLU A 36 4.96 -1.11 -11.94
N LEU A 37 4.28 -0.91 -10.82
CA LEU A 37 4.90 -0.71 -9.51
C LEU A 37 5.37 -2.02 -8.84
N GLY A 38 5.11 -3.18 -9.44
CA GLY A 38 5.46 -4.48 -8.87
C GLY A 38 4.73 -4.81 -7.55
N VAL A 39 3.55 -4.23 -7.34
CA VAL A 39 2.69 -4.43 -6.17
C VAL A 39 1.44 -5.23 -6.52
N ARG A 40 0.68 -5.65 -5.51
CA ARG A 40 -0.62 -6.28 -5.73
C ARG A 40 -1.70 -5.21 -5.86
N ARG A 41 -2.64 -5.35 -6.79
CA ARG A 41 -3.79 -4.44 -6.94
C ARG A 41 -4.53 -4.20 -5.62
N ASN A 42 -4.83 -5.27 -4.88
CA ASN A 42 -5.51 -5.18 -3.58
C ASN A 42 -4.72 -4.40 -2.53
N GLN A 43 -3.40 -4.26 -2.71
CA GLN A 43 -2.56 -3.49 -1.82
C GLN A 43 -2.74 -1.98 -2.04
N LEU A 44 -2.96 -1.55 -3.28
CA LEU A 44 -3.26 -0.15 -3.63
C LEU A 44 -4.58 0.30 -3.01
N TYR A 45 -5.64 -0.50 -3.15
CA TYR A 45 -6.94 -0.21 -2.52
C TYR A 45 -6.81 -0.10 -0.99
N LYS A 46 -6.12 -1.05 -0.36
CA LYS A 46 -5.86 -0.99 1.09
C LYS A 46 -5.10 0.27 1.51
N TRP A 47 -4.14 0.72 0.72
CA TRP A 47 -3.40 1.95 1.03
C TRP A 47 -4.25 3.19 0.82
N ALA A 48 -5.13 3.19 -0.19
CA ALA A 48 -6.08 4.27 -0.40
C ALA A 48 -7.06 4.38 0.78
N GLU A 49 -7.65 3.26 1.21
CA GLU A 49 -8.53 3.22 2.39
C GLU A 49 -7.80 3.67 3.66
N GLN A 50 -6.56 3.22 3.88
CA GLN A 50 -5.75 3.64 5.02
C GLN A 50 -5.46 5.14 5.00
N LEU A 51 -5.17 5.69 3.81
CA LEU A 51 -4.94 7.12 3.61
C LEU A 51 -6.21 7.93 3.83
N GLU A 52 -7.38 7.41 3.47
CA GLU A 52 -8.67 8.06 3.71
C GLU A 52 -9.05 8.04 5.20
N ASP A 53 -8.80 6.94 5.91
CA ASP A 53 -9.12 6.78 7.34
C ASP A 53 -8.19 7.61 8.24
N LYS A 54 -6.88 7.65 7.94
CA LYS A 54 -5.85 8.19 8.85
C LYS A 54 -5.02 9.31 8.26
N GLY A 55 -5.30 9.73 7.02
CA GLY A 55 -4.51 10.74 6.32
C GLY A 55 -3.03 10.36 6.26
N GLU A 56 -2.17 11.36 6.37
CA GLU A 56 -0.71 11.16 6.33
C GLU A 56 -0.14 10.32 7.49
N ALA A 57 -0.92 10.09 8.56
CA ALA A 57 -0.56 9.22 9.67
C ALA A 57 -0.80 7.73 9.36
N ALA A 58 -1.48 7.39 8.26
CA ALA A 58 -1.76 6.03 7.80
C ALA A 58 -0.53 5.12 7.71
N PHE A 59 0.61 5.71 7.36
CA PHE A 59 1.87 4.99 7.13
C PHE A 59 2.91 5.23 8.22
N LYS A 60 2.55 5.87 9.35
CA LYS A 60 3.44 5.99 10.51
C LYS A 60 3.79 4.56 10.94
N GLY A 61 5.09 4.27 11.01
CA GLY A 61 5.65 2.92 11.03
C GLY A 61 5.09 1.99 12.11
N LYS A 62 5.51 0.71 12.09
CA LYS A 62 5.15 -0.35 13.05
C LYS A 62 5.58 -0.01 14.49
N GLY A 63 4.96 0.99 15.10
CA GLY A 63 4.93 1.18 16.53
C GLY A 63 3.75 0.37 17.06
N ARG A 64 4.01 -0.59 17.96
CA ARG A 64 2.94 -1.10 18.82
C ARG A 64 2.28 0.13 19.47
N PRO A 65 0.94 0.29 19.44
CA PRO A 65 0.32 1.32 20.25
C PRO A 65 0.76 1.09 21.69
N LYS A 66 1.43 2.07 22.30
CA LYS A 66 1.74 2.00 23.74
C LYS A 66 0.39 2.01 24.46
N LYS A 67 0.14 0.92 25.20
CA LYS A 67 -0.97 0.82 26.16
C LYS A 67 -0.81 1.88 27.23
#